data_AF-A0A7W9XLI5-F1
#
_entry.id   AF-A0A7W9XLI5-F1
#
_cell.length_a   1.000
_cell.length_b   1.000
_cell.length_c   1.000
_cell.angle_alpha   90.00
_cell.angle_beta   90.00
_cell.angle_gamma   90.00
#
_symmetry.space_group_name_H-M   'P 1'
#
loop_
_entity.id
_entity.type
_entity.pdbx_description
1 polymer ?
#
loop_
_entity_poly.entity_id
_entity_poly.type
_entity_poly.pdbx_seq_one_letter_code
_entity_poly.pdbx_strand_id
1 'polypeptide(L)'
;MQQVSGPKRDLATADYATISGPKRDLATADYATVSGPKRDLATADYATVSGPKRDLATADYATVSGPKRDLATADYATVSGPKRDLATADYATVSGPKRDLATADYATVSGPKRDLATADYATASGPKRDLATADYATISGPKRDLATADYATVSGPKRDLATADYATVSGPKRDLATADYATVSGPKRDLATADYATVSGPKRDLATADYASVSGPKRDLATADYATVSGPKRDLATADYATVSGPKRDLATADYATVSGPKRDLATADYATVSGPKRDLATADYATISGPKRDLATADFTA
;
A
#
# COMPACT_ATOMS: atom_id res chain seq x y z
N MET A 1 -8.82 -39.74 -27.87
CA MET A 1 -9.47 -40.82 -27.06
C MET A 1 -10.07 -40.16 -25.83
N GLN A 2 -11.32 -40.47 -25.49
CA GLN A 2 -11.97 -40.03 -24.25
C GLN A 2 -11.64 -41.01 -23.12
N GLN A 3 -11.30 -40.53 -21.92
CA GLN A 3 -10.94 -41.41 -20.79
C GLN A 3 -11.69 -41.00 -19.52
N VAL A 4 -12.62 -41.85 -19.08
CA VAL A 4 -13.34 -41.71 -17.81
C VAL A 4 -13.00 -42.91 -16.93
N SER A 5 -12.32 -42.68 -15.80
CA SER A 5 -11.98 -43.72 -14.83
C SER A 5 -12.50 -43.35 -13.43
N GLY A 6 -13.80 -43.47 -13.17
CA GLY A 6 -14.43 -43.11 -11.90
C GLY A 6 -15.85 -43.68 -11.68
N PRO A 7 -16.34 -43.81 -10.42
CA PRO A 7 -17.66 -44.39 -10.14
C PRO A 7 -18.82 -43.38 -10.24
N LYS A 8 -19.83 -43.74 -11.04
CA LYS A 8 -21.20 -43.20 -11.20
C LYS A 8 -21.36 -41.66 -11.28
N ARG A 9 -21.72 -41.24 -12.51
CA ARG A 9 -22.24 -39.92 -12.97
C ARG A 9 -21.19 -38.88 -13.42
N ASP A 10 -19.99 -39.32 -13.78
CA ASP A 10 -19.00 -38.46 -14.45
C ASP A 10 -19.34 -38.37 -15.95
N LEU A 11 -19.07 -37.23 -16.58
CA LEU A 11 -19.39 -36.99 -17.99
C LEU A 11 -18.24 -36.25 -18.67
N ALA A 12 -17.61 -36.90 -19.65
CA ALA A 12 -16.65 -36.29 -20.56
C ALA A 12 -17.26 -36.28 -21.97
N THR A 13 -17.39 -35.11 -22.61
CA THR A 13 -18.14 -35.00 -23.88
C THR A 13 -17.32 -34.61 -25.11
N ALA A 14 -16.11 -34.10 -24.93
CA ALA A 14 -15.27 -33.52 -25.99
C ALA A 14 -13.98 -34.32 -26.22
N ASP A 15 -13.21 -33.95 -27.24
CA ASP A 15 -12.02 -34.70 -27.65
C ASP A 15 -10.89 -34.54 -26.64
N TYR A 16 -10.25 -35.67 -26.31
CA TYR A 16 -9.16 -35.74 -25.32
C TYR A 16 -9.52 -35.23 -23.91
N ALA A 17 -10.80 -35.02 -23.61
CA ALA A 17 -11.26 -34.72 -22.27
C ALA A 17 -10.97 -35.90 -21.32
N THR A 18 -10.41 -35.62 -20.14
CA THR A 18 -10.04 -36.64 -19.15
C THR A 18 -10.70 -36.41 -17.79
N ILE A 19 -11.25 -37.48 -17.22
CA ILE A 19 -11.74 -37.49 -15.85
C ILE A 19 -11.16 -38.70 -15.11
N SER A 20 -10.34 -38.45 -14.10
CA SER A 20 -9.74 -39.49 -13.25
C SER A 20 -10.24 -39.48 -11.81
N GLY A 21 -10.93 -38.41 -11.40
CA GLY A 21 -11.49 -38.24 -10.07
C GLY A 21 -12.83 -38.98 -9.88
N PRO A 22 -13.22 -39.29 -8.62
CA PRO A 22 -14.52 -39.87 -8.34
C PRO A 22 -15.64 -38.84 -8.07
N LYS A 23 -16.80 -39.07 -8.72
CA LYS A 23 -18.17 -38.62 -8.41
C LYS A 23 -18.62 -37.27 -8.99
N ARG A 24 -19.48 -37.37 -10.00
CA ARG A 24 -20.27 -36.28 -10.60
C ARG A 24 -19.41 -35.16 -11.19
N ASP A 25 -18.25 -35.52 -11.70
CA ASP A 25 -17.30 -34.60 -12.33
C ASP A 25 -17.65 -34.44 -13.82
N LEU A 26 -17.36 -33.28 -14.40
CA LEU A 26 -17.79 -32.95 -15.76
C LEU A 26 -16.67 -32.22 -16.52
N ALA A 27 -16.30 -32.74 -17.69
CA ALA A 27 -15.27 -32.19 -18.58
C ALA A 27 -15.86 -32.08 -20.00
N THR A 28 -16.20 -30.88 -20.45
CA THR A 28 -17.07 -30.72 -21.64
C THR A 28 -16.43 -30.16 -22.90
N ALA A 29 -15.17 -29.76 -22.83
CA ALA A 29 -14.43 -29.10 -23.91
C ALA A 29 -13.12 -29.84 -24.22
N ASP A 30 -12.48 -29.48 -25.33
CA ASP A 30 -11.34 -30.23 -25.85
C ASP A 30 -10.16 -30.12 -24.88
N TYR A 31 -9.48 -31.24 -24.62
CA TYR A 31 -8.37 -31.35 -23.67
C TYR A 31 -8.70 -30.94 -22.21
N ALA A 32 -9.97 -30.72 -21.87
CA ALA A 32 -10.39 -30.39 -20.50
C ALA A 32 -10.07 -31.56 -19.55
N THR A 33 -9.51 -31.25 -18.38
CA THR A 33 -9.03 -32.26 -17.42
C THR A 33 -9.64 -32.06 -16.04
N VAL A 34 -10.28 -33.09 -15.50
CA VAL A 34 -10.75 -33.12 -14.10
C VAL A 34 -10.17 -34.32 -13.36
N SER A 35 -9.19 -34.08 -12.49
CA SER A 35 -8.56 -35.14 -11.69
C SER A 35 -8.99 -35.13 -10.22
N GLY A 36 -9.59 -34.04 -9.77
CA GLY A 36 -10.09 -33.86 -8.41
C GLY A 36 -11.40 -34.63 -8.14
N PRO A 37 -11.68 -35.01 -6.87
CA PRO A 37 -12.93 -35.64 -6.50
C PRO A 37 -14.06 -34.65 -6.14
N LYS A 38 -15.26 -34.96 -6.65
CA LYS A 38 -16.60 -34.53 -6.19
C LYS A 38 -17.12 -33.22 -6.77
N ARG A 39 -17.87 -33.35 -7.87
CA ARG A 39 -18.64 -32.28 -8.54
C ARG A 39 -17.76 -31.16 -9.06
N ASP A 40 -16.59 -31.53 -9.55
CA ASP A 40 -15.63 -30.61 -10.16
C ASP A 40 -15.92 -30.49 -11.65
N LEU A 41 -15.69 -29.30 -12.24
CA LEU A 41 -16.15 -28.98 -13.58
C LEU A 41 -15.11 -28.19 -14.37
N ALA A 42 -14.73 -28.70 -15.55
CA ALA A 42 -13.90 -28.02 -16.53
C ALA A 42 -14.70 -27.87 -17.85
N THR A 43 -15.08 -26.66 -18.26
CA THR A 43 -16.02 -26.46 -19.40
C THR A 43 -15.44 -25.84 -20.66
N ALA A 44 -14.16 -25.49 -20.68
CA ALA A 44 -13.51 -24.78 -21.77
C ALA A 44 -12.20 -25.47 -22.19
N ASP A 45 -11.65 -25.08 -23.33
CA ASP A 45 -10.55 -25.81 -23.94
C ASP A 45 -9.31 -25.71 -23.05
N TYR A 46 -8.63 -26.85 -22.83
CA TYR A 46 -7.48 -26.96 -21.94
C TYR A 46 -7.74 -26.59 -20.45
N ALA A 47 -9.00 -26.36 -20.05
CA ALA A 47 -9.33 -26.06 -18.66
C ALA A 47 -9.00 -27.26 -17.75
N THR A 48 -8.39 -26.98 -16.60
CA THR A 48 -7.91 -28.02 -15.67
C THR A 48 -8.44 -27.82 -14.26
N VAL A 49 -9.09 -28.84 -13.70
CA VAL A 49 -9.47 -28.90 -12.28
C VAL A 49 -8.86 -30.12 -11.61
N SER A 50 -7.89 -29.89 -10.73
CA SER A 50 -7.23 -30.96 -9.95
C SER A 50 -7.58 -30.95 -8.47
N GLY A 51 -8.13 -29.83 -7.98
CA GLY A 51 -8.58 -29.66 -6.61
C GLY A 51 -9.88 -30.41 -6.31
N PRO A 52 -10.11 -30.84 -5.05
CA PRO A 52 -11.34 -31.51 -4.64
C PRO A 52 -12.48 -30.57 -4.19
N LYS A 53 -13.70 -30.89 -4.64
CA LYS A 53 -15.02 -30.50 -4.10
C LYS A 53 -15.59 -29.18 -4.64
N ARG A 54 -16.31 -29.29 -5.75
CA ARG A 54 -17.09 -28.23 -6.40
C ARG A 54 -16.23 -27.10 -6.94
N ASP A 55 -15.07 -27.45 -7.44
CA ASP A 55 -14.13 -26.53 -8.07
C ASP A 55 -14.47 -26.41 -9.57
N LEU A 56 -14.28 -25.23 -10.15
CA LEU A 56 -14.82 -24.89 -11.47
C LEU A 56 -13.82 -24.06 -12.29
N ALA A 57 -13.44 -24.56 -13.46
CA ALA A 57 -12.66 -23.85 -14.48
C ALA A 57 -13.51 -23.73 -15.76
N THR A 58 -13.84 -22.50 -16.18
CA THR A 58 -14.88 -22.26 -17.21
C THR A 58 -14.43 -21.53 -18.46
N ALA A 59 -13.15 -21.17 -18.55
CA ALA A 59 -12.55 -20.43 -19.66
C ALA A 59 -11.27 -21.12 -20.14
N ASP A 60 -10.75 -20.71 -21.30
CA ASP A 60 -9.68 -21.44 -21.97
C ASP A 60 -8.40 -21.36 -21.12
N TYR A 61 -7.71 -22.49 -20.98
CA TYR A 61 -6.51 -22.63 -20.14
C TYR A 61 -6.71 -22.29 -18.64
N ALA A 62 -7.94 -22.07 -18.18
CA ALA A 62 -8.21 -21.78 -16.78
C ALA A 62 -7.85 -22.99 -15.90
N THR A 63 -7.20 -22.74 -14.75
CA THR A 63 -6.68 -23.80 -13.87
C THR A 63 -7.15 -23.62 -12.44
N VAL A 64 -7.76 -24.66 -11.87
CA VAL A 64 -8.08 -24.74 -10.44
C VAL A 64 -7.43 -25.98 -9.81
N SER A 65 -6.48 -25.76 -8.90
CA SER A 65 -5.81 -26.83 -8.14
C SER A 65 -6.10 -26.81 -6.64
N GLY A 66 -6.66 -25.69 -6.16
CA GLY A 66 -7.09 -25.52 -4.78
C GLY A 66 -8.35 -26.30 -4.43
N PRO A 67 -8.53 -26.75 -3.16
CA PRO A 67 -9.72 -27.45 -2.72
C PRO A 67 -10.86 -26.54 -2.24
N LYS A 68 -12.07 -26.85 -2.69
CA LYS A 68 -13.39 -26.49 -2.14
C LYS A 68 -13.99 -25.16 -2.61
N ARG A 69 -14.74 -25.25 -3.70
CA ARG A 69 -15.54 -24.16 -4.28
C ARG A 69 -14.69 -23.02 -4.82
N ASP A 70 -13.53 -23.37 -5.36
CA ASP A 70 -12.61 -22.45 -6.02
C ASP A 70 -13.02 -22.32 -7.49
N LEU A 71 -12.86 -21.13 -8.07
CA LEU A 71 -13.45 -20.78 -9.36
C LEU A 71 -12.50 -19.93 -10.22
N ALA A 72 -12.22 -20.39 -11.44
CA ALA A 72 -11.51 -19.66 -12.48
C ALA A 72 -12.43 -19.49 -13.71
N THR A 73 -12.74 -18.25 -14.12
CA THR A 73 -13.76 -17.97 -15.16
C THR A 73 -13.31 -17.17 -16.37
N ALA A 74 -12.02 -16.91 -16.49
CA ALA A 74 -11.44 -16.13 -17.57
C ALA A 74 -10.18 -16.81 -18.11
N ASP A 75 -9.70 -16.39 -19.28
CA ASP A 75 -8.67 -17.10 -19.99
C ASP A 75 -7.36 -17.04 -19.21
N TYR A 76 -6.67 -18.18 -19.10
CA TYR A 76 -5.45 -18.34 -18.29
C TYR A 76 -5.60 -18.03 -16.79
N ALA A 77 -6.82 -17.82 -16.28
CA ALA A 77 -7.04 -17.55 -14.86
C ALA A 77 -6.64 -18.78 -14.01
N THR A 78 -5.96 -18.53 -12.90
CA THR A 78 -5.41 -19.60 -12.04
C THR A 78 -5.85 -19.44 -10.59
N VAL A 79 -6.40 -20.51 -10.01
CA VAL A 79 -6.68 -20.61 -8.57
C VAL A 79 -6.01 -21.84 -7.97
N SER A 80 -4.99 -21.64 -7.13
CA SER A 80 -4.29 -22.73 -6.42
C SER A 80 -4.56 -22.73 -4.91
N GLY A 81 -5.13 -21.64 -4.40
CA GLY A 81 -5.49 -21.47 -2.99
C GLY A 81 -6.75 -22.24 -2.58
N PRO A 82 -6.87 -22.67 -1.31
CA PRO A 82 -8.04 -23.41 -0.84
C PRO A 82 -9.18 -22.51 -0.32
N LYS A 83 -10.40 -22.85 -0.76
CA LYS A 83 -11.72 -22.52 -0.17
C LYS A 83 -12.33 -21.17 -0.58
N ARG A 84 -13.11 -21.21 -1.65
CA ARG A 84 -13.92 -20.10 -2.18
C ARG A 84 -13.07 -18.95 -2.72
N ASP A 85 -11.96 -19.31 -3.33
CA ASP A 85 -11.06 -18.38 -4.01
C ASP A 85 -11.51 -18.22 -5.47
N LEU A 86 -11.37 -17.01 -6.03
CA LEU A 86 -12.01 -16.64 -7.30
C LEU A 86 -11.09 -15.79 -8.17
N ALA A 87 -10.80 -16.26 -9.39
CA ALA A 87 -10.11 -15.52 -10.44
C ALA A 87 -11.08 -15.35 -11.63
N THR A 88 -11.38 -14.11 -12.01
CA THR A 88 -12.50 -13.79 -12.94
C THR A 88 -12.13 -12.97 -14.17
N ALA A 89 -10.85 -12.66 -14.34
CA ALA A 89 -10.33 -11.87 -15.45
C ALA A 89 -9.07 -12.53 -16.04
N ASP A 90 -8.63 -12.09 -17.20
CA ASP A 90 -7.62 -12.80 -17.97
C ASP A 90 -6.28 -12.76 -17.23
N TYR A 91 -5.58 -13.90 -17.19
CA TYR A 91 -4.34 -14.07 -16.44
C TYR A 91 -4.42 -13.79 -14.92
N ALA A 92 -5.62 -13.59 -14.37
CA ALA A 92 -5.79 -13.35 -12.94
C ALA A 92 -5.36 -14.58 -12.11
N THR A 93 -4.63 -14.35 -11.02
CA THR A 93 -4.05 -15.43 -10.21
C THR A 93 -4.44 -15.31 -8.75
N VAL A 94 -5.00 -16.37 -8.17
CA VAL A 94 -5.25 -16.50 -6.73
C VAL A 94 -4.56 -17.72 -6.16
N SER A 95 -3.49 -17.51 -5.39
CA SER A 95 -2.72 -18.58 -4.74
C SER A 95 -2.96 -18.67 -3.22
N GLY A 96 -3.55 -17.63 -2.66
CA GLY A 96 -3.86 -17.47 -1.25
C GLY A 96 -5.07 -18.27 -0.77
N PRO A 97 -5.11 -18.72 0.51
CA PRO A 97 -6.26 -19.41 1.05
C PRO A 97 -7.45 -18.51 1.49
N LYS A 98 -8.66 -18.92 1.11
CA LYS A 98 -9.96 -18.55 1.71
C LYS A 98 -10.48 -17.15 1.37
N ARG A 99 -11.37 -17.15 0.39
CA ARG A 99 -12.21 -16.02 -0.04
C ARG A 99 -11.39 -14.88 -0.62
N ASP A 100 -10.30 -15.22 -1.27
CA ASP A 100 -9.45 -14.30 -2.01
C ASP A 100 -9.99 -14.13 -3.43
N LEU A 101 -9.84 -12.92 -3.99
CA LEU A 101 -10.53 -12.54 -5.21
C LEU A 101 -9.66 -11.65 -6.11
N ALA A 102 -9.41 -12.12 -7.34
CA ALA A 102 -8.77 -11.36 -8.41
C ALA A 102 -9.78 -11.16 -9.56
N THR A 103 -10.11 -9.90 -9.89
CA THR A 103 -11.21 -9.57 -10.84
C THR A 103 -10.82 -8.69 -12.02
N ALA A 104 -9.53 -8.46 -12.23
CA ALA A 104 -9.02 -7.64 -13.32
C ALA A 104 -7.80 -8.32 -13.95
N ASP A 105 -7.40 -7.85 -15.13
CA ASP A 105 -6.43 -8.56 -15.95
C ASP A 105 -5.07 -8.53 -15.25
N TYR A 106 -4.38 -9.67 -15.25
CA TYR A 106 -3.10 -9.86 -14.54
C TYR A 106 -3.15 -9.60 -13.02
N ALA A 107 -4.33 -9.40 -12.42
CA ALA A 107 -4.46 -9.18 -10.99
C ALA A 107 -4.01 -10.42 -10.19
N THR A 108 -3.25 -10.19 -9.12
CA THR A 108 -2.65 -11.27 -8.32
C THR A 108 -3.05 -11.16 -6.85
N VAL A 109 -3.57 -12.25 -6.28
CA VAL A 109 -3.81 -12.39 -4.84
C VAL A 109 -3.08 -13.62 -4.29
N SER A 110 -2.16 -13.39 -3.35
CA SER A 110 -1.41 -14.46 -2.67
C SER A 110 -1.58 -14.42 -1.15
N GLY A 111 -2.30 -13.42 -0.65
CA GLY A 111 -2.65 -13.26 0.75
C GLY A 111 -3.52 -14.39 1.29
N PRO A 112 -3.46 -14.74 2.58
CA PRO A 112 -4.12 -15.89 3.16
C PRO A 112 -5.52 -15.67 3.69
N LYS A 113 -6.17 -14.50 3.52
CA LYS A 113 -7.59 -14.37 3.85
C LYS A 113 -8.25 -13.06 3.40
N ARG A 114 -9.23 -13.20 2.50
CA ARG A 114 -10.16 -12.15 2.08
C ARG A 114 -9.47 -10.95 1.45
N ASP A 115 -8.41 -11.21 0.72
CA ASP A 115 -7.64 -10.22 0.00
C ASP A 115 -8.23 -10.05 -1.41
N LEU A 116 -8.16 -8.82 -1.94
CA LEU A 116 -8.88 -8.43 -3.14
C LEU A 116 -8.00 -7.55 -4.04
N ALA A 117 -7.85 -7.96 -5.30
CA ALA A 117 -7.24 -7.18 -6.37
C ALA A 117 -8.26 -7.00 -7.51
N THR A 118 -8.66 -5.75 -7.79
CA THR A 118 -9.79 -5.45 -8.71
C THR A 118 -9.44 -4.55 -9.89
N ALA A 119 -8.15 -4.27 -10.11
CA ALA A 119 -7.67 -3.43 -11.20
C ALA A 119 -6.46 -4.10 -11.88
N ASP A 120 -6.10 -3.63 -13.06
CA ASP A 120 -5.15 -4.34 -13.91
C ASP A 120 -3.77 -4.33 -13.26
N TYR A 121 -3.08 -5.48 -13.29
CA TYR A 121 -1.79 -5.68 -12.63
C TYR A 121 -1.79 -5.44 -11.10
N ALA A 122 -2.95 -5.25 -10.46
CA ALA A 122 -3.02 -5.02 -9.02
C ALA A 122 -2.59 -6.28 -8.24
N THR A 123 -1.85 -6.09 -7.15
CA THR A 123 -1.33 -7.19 -6.33
C THR A 123 -1.73 -7.04 -4.86
N ALA A 124 -2.39 -8.05 -4.30
CA ALA A 124 -2.70 -8.15 -2.87
C ALA A 124 -2.07 -9.42 -2.26
N SER A 125 -0.95 -9.26 -1.57
CA SER A 125 -0.17 -10.35 -0.96
C SER A 125 -0.16 -10.33 0.57
N GLY A 126 -0.79 -9.33 1.17
CA GLY A 126 -0.86 -9.15 2.61
C GLY A 126 -1.70 -10.22 3.33
N PRO A 127 -1.51 -10.44 4.65
CA PRO A 127 -2.17 -11.51 5.38
C PRO A 127 -3.70 -11.49 5.45
N LYS A 128 -4.38 -10.34 5.34
CA LYS A 128 -5.82 -10.32 5.64
C LYS A 128 -6.56 -9.03 5.31
N ARG A 129 -7.55 -9.14 4.43
CA ARG A 129 -8.49 -8.06 4.06
C ARG A 129 -7.79 -6.86 3.44
N ASP A 130 -6.78 -7.13 2.65
CA ASP A 130 -6.04 -6.13 1.90
C ASP A 130 -6.74 -5.90 0.55
N LEU A 131 -6.79 -4.65 0.10
CA LEU A 131 -7.61 -4.23 -1.03
C LEU A 131 -6.81 -3.34 -2.00
N ALA A 132 -6.41 -3.89 -3.14
CA ALA A 132 -5.75 -3.18 -4.23
C ALA A 132 -6.77 -2.93 -5.36
N THR A 133 -7.07 -1.66 -5.64
CA THR A 133 -8.24 -1.27 -6.46
C THR A 133 -7.94 -0.37 -7.66
N ALA A 134 -6.67 -0.09 -7.92
CA ALA A 134 -6.19 0.73 -9.02
C ALA A 134 -5.03 0.05 -9.75
N ASP A 135 -4.68 0.54 -10.93
CA ASP A 135 -3.77 -0.17 -11.82
C ASP A 135 -2.36 -0.18 -11.22
N TYR A 136 -1.68 -1.33 -11.29
CA TYR A 136 -0.37 -1.55 -10.67
C TYR A 136 -0.31 -1.34 -9.14
N ALA A 137 -1.45 -1.15 -8.46
CA ALA A 137 -1.49 -0.97 -7.03
C ALA A 137 -0.98 -2.23 -6.30
N THR A 138 -0.06 -2.06 -5.36
CA THR A 138 0.63 -3.18 -4.69
C THR A 138 0.45 -3.12 -3.18
N ILE A 139 -0.01 -4.22 -2.59
CA ILE A 139 -0.08 -4.39 -1.15
C ILE A 139 0.66 -5.66 -0.72
N SER A 140 1.65 -5.48 0.14
CA SER A 140 2.36 -6.56 0.84
C SER A 140 2.28 -6.45 2.36
N GLY A 141 1.74 -5.33 2.85
CA GLY A 141 1.55 -5.02 4.26
C GLY A 141 0.53 -5.92 4.95
N PRO A 142 0.66 -6.15 6.27
CA PRO A 142 -0.29 -6.96 6.98
C PRO A 142 -1.54 -6.23 7.48
N LYS A 143 -2.66 -6.65 6.88
CA LYS A 143 -4.03 -6.61 7.39
C LYS A 143 -4.73 -5.26 7.29
N ARG A 144 -5.75 -5.25 6.43
CA ARG A 144 -6.70 -4.14 6.19
C ARG A 144 -6.02 -2.92 5.59
N ASP A 145 -5.01 -3.17 4.77
CA ASP A 145 -4.31 -2.15 4.02
C ASP A 145 -5.05 -1.89 2.69
N LEU A 146 -4.92 -0.68 2.16
CA LEU A 146 -5.71 -0.22 1.02
C LEU A 146 -4.85 0.64 0.08
N ALA A 147 -4.84 0.28 -1.20
CA ALA A 147 -4.16 1.00 -2.28
C ALA A 147 -5.18 1.28 -3.38
N THR A 148 -5.52 2.55 -3.60
CA THR A 148 -6.68 2.96 -4.43
C THR A 148 -6.34 3.88 -5.59
N ALA A 149 -5.05 4.07 -5.87
CA ALA A 149 -4.57 4.92 -6.95
C ALA A 149 -3.44 4.21 -7.72
N ASP A 150 -3.11 4.70 -8.90
CA ASP A 150 -2.25 3.99 -9.81
C ASP A 150 -0.82 3.97 -9.26
N TYR A 151 -0.15 2.82 -9.36
CA TYR A 151 1.18 2.59 -8.79
C TYR A 151 1.29 2.79 -7.26
N ALA A 152 0.16 2.95 -6.55
CA ALA A 152 0.18 3.12 -5.10
C ALA A 152 0.69 1.85 -4.41
N THR A 153 1.58 2.01 -3.42
CA THR A 153 2.25 0.89 -2.74
C THR A 153 2.03 0.95 -1.23
N VAL A 154 1.52 -0.14 -0.64
CA VAL A 154 1.41 -0.32 0.80
C VAL A 154 2.15 -1.58 1.27
N SER A 155 3.26 -1.39 1.97
CA SER A 155 4.06 -2.48 2.57
C SER A 155 4.02 -2.48 4.11
N GLY A 156 3.49 -1.40 4.68
CA GLY A 156 3.36 -1.20 6.12
C GLY A 156 2.30 -2.10 6.78
N PRO A 157 2.45 -2.44 8.08
CA PRO A 157 1.45 -3.22 8.81
C PRO A 157 0.28 -2.42 9.41
N LYS A 158 -0.92 -2.79 8.96
CA LYS A 158 -2.24 -2.61 9.61
C LYS A 158 -2.90 -1.25 9.38
N ARG A 159 -3.87 -1.26 8.48
CA ARG A 159 -4.75 -0.12 8.17
C ARG A 159 -3.98 1.05 7.59
N ASP A 160 -2.97 0.75 6.80
CA ASP A 160 -2.19 1.71 6.05
C ASP A 160 -2.85 1.98 4.70
N LEU A 161 -2.75 3.20 4.20
CA LEU A 161 -3.56 3.67 3.08
C LEU A 161 -2.75 4.57 2.14
N ALA A 162 -2.69 4.19 0.87
CA ALA A 162 -2.14 5.00 -0.22
C ALA A 162 -3.27 5.29 -1.24
N THR A 163 -3.65 6.56 -1.41
CA THR A 163 -4.84 6.96 -2.19
C THR A 163 -4.56 7.88 -3.37
N ALA A 164 -3.29 8.12 -3.69
CA ALA A 164 -2.88 8.98 -4.80
C ALA A 164 -1.77 8.30 -5.62
N ASP A 165 -1.50 8.82 -6.80
CA ASP A 165 -0.65 8.13 -7.77
C ASP A 165 0.79 8.09 -7.25
N TYR A 166 1.44 6.93 -7.40
CA TYR A 166 2.79 6.68 -6.87
C TYR A 166 2.94 6.85 -5.34
N ALA A 167 1.85 7.04 -4.59
CA ALA A 167 1.91 7.19 -3.14
C ALA A 167 2.41 5.90 -2.47
N THR A 168 3.31 6.04 -1.50
CA THR A 168 3.97 4.90 -0.85
C THR A 168 3.79 4.95 0.67
N VAL A 169 3.28 3.87 1.26
CA VAL A 169 3.23 3.68 2.72
C VAL A 169 3.95 2.40 3.12
N SER A 170 5.10 2.54 3.77
CA SER A 170 5.89 1.43 4.34
C SER A 170 5.91 1.42 5.87
N GLY A 171 5.47 2.52 6.47
CA GLY A 171 5.36 2.69 7.92
C GLY A 171 4.27 1.81 8.55
N PRO A 172 4.45 1.34 9.80
CA PRO A 172 3.45 0.56 10.49
C PRO A 172 2.33 1.39 11.13
N LYS A 173 1.09 1.04 10.77
CA LYS A 173 -0.15 1.20 11.55
C LYS A 173 -0.81 2.58 11.45
N ARG A 174 -1.80 2.63 10.56
CA ARG A 174 -2.67 3.78 10.28
C ARG A 174 -1.92 4.95 9.68
N ASP A 175 -0.94 4.66 8.86
CA ASP A 175 -0.17 5.62 8.10
C ASP A 175 -0.88 5.88 6.76
N LEU A 176 -0.77 7.12 6.26
CA LEU A 176 -1.62 7.59 5.17
C LEU A 176 -0.84 8.52 4.23
N ALA A 177 -0.82 8.18 2.94
CA ALA A 177 -0.31 9.02 1.86
C ALA A 177 -1.46 9.34 0.88
N THR A 178 -1.81 10.62 0.72
CA THR A 178 -3.01 11.05 -0.04
C THR A 178 -2.75 11.97 -1.22
N ALA A 179 -1.50 12.18 -1.59
CA ALA A 179 -1.10 13.05 -2.69
C ALA A 179 -0.02 12.37 -3.54
N ASP A 180 0.23 12.90 -4.73
CA ASP A 180 1.05 12.21 -5.72
C ASP A 180 2.50 12.16 -5.25
N TYR A 181 3.14 11.00 -5.42
CA TYR A 181 4.50 10.73 -4.92
C TYR A 181 4.69 10.88 -3.39
N ALA A 182 3.63 11.07 -2.62
CA ALA A 182 3.71 11.20 -1.17
C ALA A 182 4.22 9.90 -0.53
N THR A 183 5.14 10.02 0.42
CA THR A 183 5.81 8.87 1.05
C THR A 183 5.68 8.90 2.56
N VAL A 184 5.17 7.82 3.16
CA VAL A 184 5.16 7.61 4.61
C VAL A 184 5.88 6.31 4.97
N SER A 185 7.04 6.44 5.61
CA SER A 185 7.84 5.32 6.13
C SER A 185 7.90 5.29 7.67
N GLY A 186 7.50 6.38 8.30
CA GLY A 186 7.41 6.52 9.75
C GLY A 186 6.34 5.64 10.38
N PRO A 187 6.53 5.13 11.60
CA PRO A 187 5.52 4.33 12.28
C PRO A 187 4.45 5.16 13.00
N LYS A 188 3.18 4.84 12.68
CA LYS A 188 1.98 5.01 13.50
C LYS A 188 1.33 6.40 13.45
N ARG A 189 0.32 6.49 12.58
CA ARG A 189 -0.53 7.66 12.36
C ARG A 189 0.23 8.84 11.75
N ASP A 190 1.16 8.54 10.88
CA ASP A 190 1.92 9.50 10.10
C ASP A 190 1.18 9.78 8.79
N LEU A 191 1.29 11.02 8.30
CA LEU A 191 0.42 11.51 7.23
C LEU A 191 1.17 12.45 6.29
N ALA A 192 1.17 12.11 5.00
CA ALA A 192 1.66 12.96 3.92
C ALA A 192 0.49 13.30 2.97
N THR A 193 0.15 14.58 2.82
CA THR A 193 -1.07 15.02 2.11
C THR A 193 -0.84 15.96 0.93
N ALA A 194 0.42 16.18 0.54
CA ALA A 194 0.78 17.06 -0.56
C ALA A 194 1.84 16.39 -1.45
N ASP A 195 2.06 16.93 -2.64
CA ASP A 195 2.84 16.25 -3.66
C ASP A 195 4.31 16.19 -3.23
N TYR A 196 4.93 15.03 -3.42
CA TYR A 196 6.30 14.74 -2.96
C TYR A 196 6.53 14.88 -1.44
N ALA A 197 5.48 15.07 -0.64
CA ALA A 197 5.61 15.19 0.81
C ALA A 197 6.12 13.87 1.42
N THR A 198 7.05 13.97 2.37
CA THR A 198 7.71 12.80 2.96
C THR A 198 7.61 12.81 4.48
N VAL A 199 7.12 11.72 5.07
CA VAL A 199 7.15 11.48 6.51
C VAL A 199 7.89 10.18 6.83
N SER A 200 9.07 10.30 7.44
CA SER A 200 9.90 9.18 7.89
C SER A 200 9.99 9.08 9.42
N GLY A 201 9.59 10.16 10.09
CA GLY A 201 9.53 10.27 11.53
C GLY A 201 8.47 9.38 12.17
N PRO A 202 8.73 8.80 13.36
CA PRO A 202 7.70 8.05 14.07
C PRO A 202 6.61 8.92 14.71
N LYS A 203 5.36 8.55 14.45
CA LYS A 203 4.19 8.77 15.32
C LYS A 203 3.64 10.19 15.35
N ARG A 204 2.57 10.34 14.57
CA ARG A 204 1.71 11.52 14.43
C ARG A 204 2.43 12.69 13.80
N ASP A 205 3.34 12.41 12.90
CA ASP A 205 4.05 13.39 12.10
C ASP A 205 3.26 13.68 10.82
N LEU A 206 3.37 14.90 10.33
CA LEU A 206 2.49 15.41 9.29
C LEU A 206 3.24 16.34 8.33
N ALA A 207 3.20 16.04 7.04
CA ALA A 207 3.68 16.89 5.96
C ALA A 207 2.50 17.24 5.03
N THR A 208 2.16 18.53 4.91
CA THR A 208 0.93 18.97 4.22
C THR A 208 1.13 19.94 3.06
N ALA A 209 2.38 20.17 2.66
CA ALA A 209 2.73 21.08 1.56
C ALA A 209 3.75 20.40 0.63
N ASP A 210 3.93 20.95 -0.56
CA ASP A 210 4.68 20.28 -1.61
C ASP A 210 6.15 20.21 -1.21
N TYR A 211 6.77 19.05 -1.44
CA TYR A 211 8.15 18.75 -1.01
C TYR A 211 8.42 18.88 0.50
N ALA A 212 7.39 19.04 1.34
CA ALA A 212 7.56 19.12 2.78
C ALA A 212 8.08 17.80 3.36
N SER A 213 9.00 17.86 4.33
CA SER A 213 9.65 16.70 4.90
C SER A 213 9.61 16.70 6.43
N VAL A 214 9.17 15.58 7.01
CA VAL A 214 9.23 15.34 8.45
C VAL A 214 9.97 14.03 8.74
N SER A 215 11.11 14.15 9.39
CA SER A 215 11.92 13.01 9.90
C SER A 215 11.99 12.96 11.42
N GLY A 216 11.45 13.99 12.07
CA GLY A 216 11.31 14.10 13.51
C GLY A 216 10.44 13.00 14.13
N PRO A 217 10.75 12.49 15.33
CA PRO A 217 10.11 11.33 15.93
C PRO A 217 8.87 11.56 16.78
N LYS A 218 8.28 12.76 16.84
CA LYS A 218 6.97 12.87 17.50
C LYS A 218 6.25 14.21 17.31
N ARG A 219 5.11 14.13 16.62
CA ARG A 219 4.13 15.22 16.47
C ARG A 219 4.77 16.46 15.82
N ASP A 220 5.61 16.21 14.86
CA ASP A 220 6.32 17.21 14.09
C ASP A 220 5.52 17.52 12.82
N LEU A 221 5.58 18.77 12.37
CA LEU A 221 4.67 19.28 11.34
C LEU A 221 5.38 20.23 10.37
N ALA A 222 5.34 19.89 9.08
CA ALA A 222 5.79 20.74 7.98
C ALA A 222 4.59 21.12 7.12
N THR A 223 4.30 22.42 7.00
CA THR A 223 3.03 22.94 6.44
C THR A 223 3.17 23.92 5.28
N ALA A 224 4.39 24.15 4.82
CA ALA A 224 4.71 25.05 3.71
C ALA A 224 5.71 24.38 2.76
N ASP A 225 5.87 24.94 1.57
CA ASP A 225 6.60 24.26 0.50
C ASP A 225 8.08 24.16 0.86
N TYR A 226 8.67 23.00 0.59
CA TYR A 226 10.06 22.68 0.97
C TYR A 226 10.38 22.77 2.48
N ALA A 227 9.37 22.93 3.35
CA ALA A 227 9.58 23.00 4.79
C ALA A 227 10.10 21.67 5.35
N THR A 228 11.10 21.74 6.23
CA THR A 228 11.76 20.56 6.78
C THR A 228 11.74 20.55 8.31
N VAL A 229 11.26 19.45 8.90
CA VAL A 229 11.32 19.22 10.35
C VAL A 229 12.04 17.91 10.65
N SER A 230 13.20 18.01 11.29
CA SER A 230 14.00 16.86 11.78
C SER A 230 14.11 16.80 13.31
N GLY A 231 13.54 17.79 13.99
CA GLY A 231 13.52 17.90 15.44
C GLY A 231 12.81 16.73 16.14
N PRO A 232 13.20 16.34 17.37
CA PRO A 232 12.62 15.26 18.16
C PRO A 232 11.12 15.34 18.46
N LYS A 233 10.56 16.55 18.63
CA LYS A 233 9.27 16.64 19.31
C LYS A 233 8.56 17.99 19.24
N ARG A 234 7.40 17.96 18.58
CA ARG A 234 6.44 19.06 18.47
C ARG A 234 7.05 20.29 17.82
N ASP A 235 7.90 20.04 16.84
CA ASP A 235 8.60 21.04 16.06
C ASP A 235 7.76 21.36 14.81
N LEU A 236 7.79 22.61 14.38
CA LEU A 236 6.83 23.13 13.39
C LEU A 236 7.52 24.09 12.41
N ALA A 237 7.42 23.79 11.12
CA ALA A 237 7.84 24.67 10.04
C ALA A 237 6.60 25.07 9.20
N THR A 238 6.31 26.37 9.11
CA THR A 238 5.08 26.91 8.50
C THR A 238 5.30 27.91 7.38
N ALA A 239 6.53 28.06 6.89
CA ALA A 239 6.89 28.98 5.82
C ALA A 239 7.83 28.29 4.83
N ASP A 240 7.97 28.86 3.64
CA ASP A 240 8.65 28.19 2.54
C ASP A 240 10.13 28.06 2.86
N TYR A 241 10.71 26.89 2.57
CA TYR A 241 12.10 26.56 2.90
C TYR A 241 12.46 26.63 4.40
N ALA A 242 11.48 26.78 5.30
CA ALA A 242 11.73 26.84 6.73
C ALA A 242 12.26 25.51 7.27
N THR A 243 13.26 25.55 8.15
CA THR A 243 13.92 24.36 8.69
C THR A 243 13.90 24.36 10.21
N VAL A 244 13.39 23.28 10.81
CA VAL A 244 13.47 23.06 12.27
C VAL A 244 14.17 21.73 12.57
N SER A 245 15.33 21.83 13.22
CA SER A 245 16.14 20.68 13.69
C SER A 245 16.33 20.67 15.21
N GLY A 246 15.79 21.67 15.90
CA GLY A 246 15.88 21.80 17.35
C GLY A 246 15.17 20.67 18.11
N PRO A 247 15.54 20.40 19.38
CA PRO A 247 15.07 19.27 20.15
C PRO A 247 13.57 19.24 20.46
N LYS A 248 12.92 20.39 20.61
CA LYS A 248 11.59 20.41 21.21
C LYS A 248 10.87 21.77 21.16
N ARG A 249 9.70 21.74 20.53
CA ARG A 249 8.75 22.87 20.45
C ARG A 249 9.36 24.09 19.79
N ASP A 250 10.19 23.84 18.80
CA ASP A 250 10.86 24.86 18.02
C ASP A 250 10.00 25.19 16.78
N LEU A 251 10.01 26.46 16.38
CA LEU A 251 9.06 26.99 15.40
C LEU A 251 9.74 27.94 14.42
N ALA A 252 9.65 27.63 13.13
CA ALA A 252 10.07 28.50 12.03
C ALA A 252 8.85 28.92 11.22
N THR A 253 8.60 30.23 11.13
CA THR A 253 7.33 30.82 10.61
C THR A 253 7.52 31.84 9.49
N ALA A 254 8.75 32.00 9.01
CA ALA A 254 9.11 32.92 7.93
C ALA A 254 10.02 32.22 6.92
N ASP A 255 10.13 32.77 5.71
CA ASP A 255 10.77 32.09 4.61
C ASP A 255 12.27 31.93 4.87
N TYR A 256 12.82 30.77 4.55
CA TYR A 256 14.22 30.41 4.81
C TYR A 256 14.64 30.46 6.30
N ALA A 257 13.70 30.59 7.24
CA ALA A 257 14.00 30.64 8.66
C ALA A 257 14.51 29.27 9.17
N THR A 258 15.55 29.30 10.01
CA THR A 258 16.18 28.09 10.56
C THR A 258 16.17 28.10 12.08
N VAL A 259 15.68 27.03 12.71
CA VAL A 259 15.74 26.85 14.16
C VAL A 259 16.42 25.52 14.51
N SER A 260 17.55 25.60 15.18
CA SER A 260 18.35 24.46 15.69
C SER A 260 18.62 24.55 17.20
N GLY A 261 18.12 25.60 17.86
CA GLY A 261 18.22 25.81 19.30
C GLY A 261 17.57 24.69 20.13
N PRO A 262 17.90 24.58 21.42
CA PRO A 262 17.64 23.41 22.24
C PRO A 262 16.19 23.24 22.72
N LYS A 263 15.33 24.27 22.69
CA LYS A 263 13.89 24.17 23.03
C LYS A 263 13.19 25.53 23.09
N ARG A 264 12.01 25.56 22.46
CA ARG A 264 11.07 26.70 22.41
C ARG A 264 11.66 27.92 21.71
N ASP A 265 12.46 27.67 20.70
CA ASP A 265 13.13 28.68 19.91
C ASP A 265 12.26 29.04 18.71
N LEU A 266 12.22 30.32 18.35
CA LEU A 266 11.27 30.86 17.39
C LEU A 266 11.97 31.80 16.39
N ALA A 267 11.86 31.48 15.11
CA ALA A 267 12.27 32.34 14.01
C ALA A 267 11.03 32.82 13.23
N THR A 268 10.82 34.14 13.19
CA THR A 268 9.61 34.81 12.68
C THR A 268 9.88 35.82 11.58
N ALA A 269 11.12 35.92 11.12
CA ALA A 269 11.56 36.84 10.07
C ALA A 269 12.37 36.08 9.01
N ASP A 270 12.45 36.65 7.81
CA ASP A 270 13.03 35.95 6.67
C ASP A 270 14.53 35.76 6.88
N TYR A 271 15.03 34.59 6.51
CA TYR A 271 16.44 34.20 6.70
C TYR A 271 16.92 34.20 8.18
N ALA A 272 16.03 34.33 9.16
CA ALA A 272 16.40 34.33 10.57
C ALA A 272 16.91 32.96 11.02
N THR A 273 18.00 32.94 11.77
CA THR A 273 18.62 31.71 12.31
C THR A 273 18.68 31.74 13.83
N VAL A 274 18.14 30.70 14.48
CA VAL A 274 18.18 30.55 15.93
C VAL A 274 18.86 29.23 16.32
N SER A 275 20.05 29.34 16.87
CA SER A 275 20.87 28.22 17.39
C SER A 275 21.38 28.46 18.82
N GLY A 276 20.94 29.55 19.47
CA GLY A 276 21.28 29.89 20.86
C GLY A 276 20.55 29.01 21.89
N PRO A 277 20.52 29.37 23.18
CA PRO A 277 19.88 28.58 24.23
C PRO A 277 18.34 28.64 24.15
N LYS A 278 17.68 28.09 25.18
CA LYS A 278 16.22 27.92 25.19
C LYS A 278 15.49 29.26 25.22
N ARG A 279 14.42 29.36 24.42
CA ARG A 279 13.46 30.47 24.33
C ARG A 279 14.03 31.72 23.67
N ASP A 280 14.81 31.51 22.63
CA ASP A 280 15.30 32.56 21.76
C ASP A 280 14.25 32.94 20.71
N LEU A 281 14.26 34.22 20.33
CA LEU A 281 13.29 34.79 19.41
C LEU A 281 14.00 35.70 18.41
N ALA A 282 14.02 35.30 17.14
CA ALA A 282 14.49 36.13 16.03
C ALA A 282 13.31 36.70 15.24
N THR A 283 13.22 38.02 15.20
CA THR A 283 12.10 38.81 14.63
C THR A 283 12.53 39.81 13.56
N ALA A 284 13.82 39.85 13.23
CA ALA A 284 14.40 40.72 12.23
C ALA A 284 14.99 39.90 11.09
N ASP A 285 14.98 40.45 9.87
CA ASP A 285 15.46 39.74 8.70
C ASP A 285 16.96 39.50 8.82
N TYR A 286 17.41 38.30 8.42
CA TYR A 286 18.80 37.85 8.57
C TYR A 286 19.33 37.81 10.00
N ALA A 287 18.46 37.95 11.02
CA ALA A 287 18.88 37.90 12.41
C ALA A 287 19.46 36.53 12.77
N THR A 288 20.63 36.52 13.41
CA THR A 288 21.26 35.29 13.91
C THR A 288 21.38 35.34 15.43
N ILE A 289 20.83 34.34 16.10
CA ILE A 289 21.00 34.11 17.54
C ILE A 289 21.81 32.84 17.74
N SER A 290 23.04 32.98 18.26
CA SER A 290 23.96 31.85 18.51
C SER A 290 24.72 31.99 19.85
N GLY A 291 24.40 33.00 20.64
CA GLY A 291 25.06 33.30 21.92
C GLY A 291 24.75 32.29 23.02
N PRO A 292 25.43 32.34 24.17
CA PRO A 292 25.17 31.43 25.30
C PRO A 292 24.00 31.86 26.18
N LYS A 293 23.42 33.04 25.92
CA LYS A 293 22.35 33.64 26.71
C LYS A 293 21.07 33.69 25.90
N ARG A 294 19.95 33.72 26.63
CA ARG A 294 18.65 33.89 25.99
C ARG A 294 18.62 35.26 25.34
N ASP A 295 18.37 35.28 24.05
CA ASP A 295 18.47 36.49 23.24
C ASP A 295 17.17 36.76 22.47
N LEU A 296 16.96 38.03 22.17
CA LEU A 296 15.89 38.55 21.32
C LEU A 296 16.58 39.38 20.24
N ALA A 297 16.49 38.95 18.98
CA ALA A 297 17.10 39.66 17.86
C ALA A 297 16.02 40.43 17.09
N THR A 298 16.03 41.75 17.25
CA THR A 298 15.00 42.69 16.73
C THR A 298 15.57 43.75 15.79
N ALA A 299 16.83 43.65 15.39
CA ALA A 299 17.46 44.59 14.47
C ALA A 299 17.93 43.86 13.21
N ASP A 300 17.62 44.42 12.05
CA ASP A 300 18.04 43.88 10.76
C ASP A 300 19.56 43.98 10.61
N PHE A 301 20.17 43.00 9.95
CA PHE A 301 21.57 43.12 9.54
C PHE A 301 21.65 44.13 8.39
N THR A 302 22.12 45.34 8.68
CA THR A 302 22.43 46.34 7.65
C THR A 302 23.86 46.10 7.15
N ALA A 303 24.00 45.86 5.84
CA ALA A 303 25.27 45.60 5.17
C ALA A 303 26.23 46.81 5.19
#